data_AF-A0A3B3RQL6-F1
#
_entry.id   AF-A0A3B3RQL6-F1
#
_cell.length_a   1.000
_cell.length_b   1.000
_cell.length_c   1.000
_cell.angle_alpha   90.00
_cell.angle_beta   90.00
_cell.angle_gamma   90.00
#
_symmetry.space_group_name_H-M   'P 1'
#
loop_
_entity.id
_entity.type
_entity.pdbx_description
1 polymer ?
#
loop_
_entity_poly.entity_id
_entity_poly.type
_entity_poly.pdbx_seq_one_letter_code
_entity_poly.pdbx_strand_id
1 'polypeptide(L)'
;MIKSIEKLPAAECPKFLHRVVDGVCGRSPPKMADYGTRWSLTEWMELLDALSAIFRLAVGKNIPDKEVKESLAELDSSYSDAILSCLKARHEEIRQSLVERTNIKVCHHPLALSSDKISTLQTPLLNLSLDIREGGAVRPVSIEMNREELQSLVSSLEGANKVWCTVMESGRESNTMNK
;
A
#
# COMPACT_ATOMS: atom_id res chain seq x y z
N MET A 1 13.03 19.32 -0.97
CA MET A 1 13.27 17.86 -1.03
C MET A 1 12.89 17.29 -2.40
N ILE A 2 11.66 17.50 -2.89
CA ILE A 2 11.26 17.07 -4.24
C ILE A 2 11.99 17.79 -5.38
N LYS A 3 12.52 19.01 -5.14
CA LYS A 3 13.37 19.78 -6.07
C LYS A 3 14.56 18.99 -6.61
N SER A 4 15.03 17.97 -5.90
CA SER A 4 16.09 17.09 -6.39
C SER A 4 15.75 16.40 -7.71
N ILE A 5 14.46 16.32 -8.11
CA ILE A 5 14.06 15.81 -9.43
C ILE A 5 14.60 16.67 -10.59
N GLU A 6 14.87 17.96 -10.36
CA GLU A 6 15.40 18.88 -11.38
C GLU A 6 16.85 18.56 -11.77
N LYS A 7 17.55 17.74 -10.96
CA LYS A 7 18.86 17.17 -11.34
C LYS A 7 18.74 16.15 -12.48
N LEU A 8 17.54 15.69 -12.80
CA LEU A 8 17.24 14.78 -13.90
C LEU A 8 16.88 15.58 -15.16
N PRO A 9 17.39 15.25 -16.35
CA PRO A 9 16.94 15.84 -17.60
C PRO A 9 15.42 15.71 -17.77
N ALA A 10 14.76 16.79 -18.20
CA ALA A 10 13.31 16.81 -18.41
C ALA A 10 12.80 15.67 -19.34
N ALA A 11 13.62 15.23 -20.30
CA ALA A 11 13.30 14.10 -21.19
C ALA A 11 13.26 12.73 -20.49
N GLU A 12 13.99 12.56 -19.39
CA GLU A 12 14.02 11.32 -18.60
C GLU A 12 12.97 11.32 -17.48
N CYS A 13 12.47 12.50 -17.10
CA CYS A 13 11.49 12.68 -16.02
C CYS A 13 10.23 11.80 -16.16
N PRO A 14 9.53 11.76 -17.32
CA PRO A 14 8.35 10.90 -17.44
C PRO A 14 8.66 9.41 -17.20
N LYS A 15 9.77 8.91 -17.75
CA LYS A 15 10.19 7.51 -17.58
C LYS A 15 10.53 7.20 -16.13
N PHE A 16 11.22 8.12 -15.46
CA PHE A 16 11.54 8.01 -14.04
C PHE A 16 10.26 7.96 -13.18
N LEU A 17 9.33 8.88 -13.40
CA LEU A 17 8.05 8.93 -12.68
C LEU A 17 7.23 7.66 -12.84
N HIS A 18 7.15 7.10 -14.06
CA HIS A 18 6.48 5.82 -14.28
C HIS A 18 7.12 4.68 -13.49
N ARG A 19 8.45 4.64 -13.37
CA ARG A 19 9.14 3.65 -12.52
C ARG A 19 8.93 3.88 -11.03
N VAL A 20 8.78 5.12 -10.59
CA VAL A 20 8.39 5.42 -9.19
C VAL A 20 6.99 4.87 -8.94
N VAL A 21 6.05 5.09 -9.85
CA VAL A 21 4.70 4.52 -9.79
C VAL A 21 4.74 3.00 -9.81
N ASP A 22 5.62 2.37 -10.59
CA ASP A 22 5.81 0.92 -10.55
C ASP A 22 6.18 0.44 -9.14
N GLY A 23 7.06 1.16 -8.43
CA GLY A 23 7.36 0.91 -7.02
C GLY A 23 6.16 1.12 -6.09
N VAL A 24 5.34 2.15 -6.33
CA VAL A 24 4.09 2.40 -5.57
C VAL A 24 3.11 1.25 -5.75
N CYS A 25 3.02 0.72 -6.97
CA CYS A 25 2.14 -0.38 -7.36
C CYS A 25 2.67 -1.78 -6.95
N GLY A 26 3.79 -1.86 -6.24
CA GLY A 26 4.38 -3.14 -5.78
C GLY A 26 5.27 -3.85 -6.80
N ARG A 27 5.59 -3.22 -7.93
CA ARG A 27 6.60 -3.67 -8.89
C ARG A 27 7.99 -3.12 -8.51
N SER A 28 8.98 -3.38 -9.34
CA SER A 28 10.36 -2.93 -9.08
C SER A 28 10.48 -1.40 -9.12
N PRO A 29 10.90 -0.74 -8.02
CA PRO A 29 11.14 0.70 -8.01
C PRO A 29 12.37 1.08 -8.87
N PRO A 30 12.60 2.38 -9.12
CA PRO A 30 13.80 2.82 -9.83
C PRO A 30 15.05 2.39 -9.05
N LYS A 31 16.11 1.97 -9.76
CA LYS A 31 17.41 1.68 -9.16
C LYS A 31 18.32 2.89 -9.29
N MET A 32 18.98 3.29 -8.20
CA MET A 32 19.91 4.43 -8.21
C MET A 32 21.03 4.24 -9.25
N ALA A 33 21.50 3.00 -9.43
CA ALA A 33 22.55 2.65 -10.39
C ALA A 33 22.21 3.03 -11.85
N ASP A 34 20.93 3.05 -12.22
CA ASP A 34 20.48 3.41 -13.57
C ASP A 34 20.64 4.92 -13.86
N TYR A 35 20.82 5.74 -12.81
CA TYR A 35 20.90 7.20 -12.89
C TYR A 35 22.27 7.75 -12.47
N GLY A 36 23.25 6.86 -12.24
CA GLY A 36 24.62 7.22 -11.87
C GLY A 36 24.72 7.91 -10.50
N THR A 37 25.64 8.87 -10.37
CA THR A 37 25.94 9.58 -9.11
C THR A 37 25.23 10.93 -8.99
N ARG A 38 24.05 11.08 -9.62
CA ARG A 38 23.29 12.36 -9.65
C ARG A 38 22.74 12.77 -8.28
N TRP A 39 22.50 11.79 -7.41
CA TRP A 39 22.01 11.99 -6.05
C TRP A 39 22.92 11.28 -5.06
N SER A 40 23.03 11.82 -3.85
CA SER A 40 23.52 11.03 -2.71
C SER A 40 22.48 9.95 -2.37
N LEU A 41 22.89 8.91 -1.63
CA LEU A 41 21.97 7.87 -1.18
C LEU A 41 20.80 8.45 -0.37
N THR A 42 21.06 9.44 0.48
CA THR A 42 20.04 10.11 1.28
C THR A 42 19.07 10.92 0.42
N GLU A 43 19.59 11.75 -0.51
CA GLU A 43 18.77 12.52 -1.43
C GLU A 43 17.89 11.62 -2.32
N TRP A 44 18.44 10.48 -2.76
CA TRP A 44 17.72 9.50 -3.56
C TRP A 44 16.55 8.87 -2.79
N MET A 45 16.80 8.43 -1.56
CA MET A 45 15.76 7.84 -0.72
C MET A 45 14.66 8.84 -0.40
N GLU A 46 15.03 10.07 -0.03
CA GLU A 46 14.10 11.16 0.24
C GLU A 46 13.27 11.53 -0.99
N LEU A 47 13.89 11.57 -2.18
CA LEU A 47 13.20 11.86 -3.43
C LEU A 47 12.17 10.78 -3.77
N LEU A 48 12.56 9.50 -3.69
CA LEU A 48 11.65 8.39 -3.96
C LEU A 48 10.50 8.33 -2.96
N ASP A 49 10.78 8.58 -1.68
CA ASP A 49 9.76 8.59 -0.63
C ASP A 49 8.77 9.74 -0.84
N ALA A 50 9.26 10.96 -1.09
CA ALA A 50 8.41 12.12 -1.36
C ALA A 50 7.52 11.92 -2.59
N LEU A 51 8.06 11.43 -3.70
CA LEU A 51 7.27 11.15 -4.91
C LEU A 51 6.24 10.04 -4.67
N SER A 52 6.65 8.96 -4.00
CA SER A 52 5.74 7.87 -3.64
C SER A 52 4.61 8.34 -2.72
N ALA A 53 4.91 9.19 -1.75
CA ALA A 53 3.93 9.78 -0.86
C ALA A 53 2.93 10.64 -1.62
N ILE A 54 3.37 11.46 -2.58
CA ILE A 54 2.48 12.27 -3.42
C ILE A 54 1.53 11.40 -4.23
N PHE A 55 2.03 10.39 -4.93
CA PHE A 55 1.16 9.48 -5.70
C PHE A 55 0.14 8.77 -4.81
N ARG A 56 0.57 8.29 -3.64
CA ARG A 56 -0.33 7.60 -2.69
C ARG A 56 -1.37 8.54 -2.08
N LEU A 57 -0.98 9.75 -1.68
CA LEU A 57 -1.86 10.72 -1.05
C LEU A 57 -2.86 11.31 -2.05
N ALA A 58 -2.39 11.67 -3.24
CA ALA A 58 -3.25 12.23 -4.28
C ALA A 58 -4.37 11.28 -4.67
N VAL A 59 -4.05 10.01 -4.94
CA VAL A 59 -5.04 8.99 -5.30
C VAL A 59 -5.84 8.51 -4.08
N GLY A 60 -5.18 8.27 -2.95
CA GLY A 60 -5.81 7.71 -1.75
C GLY A 60 -6.80 8.67 -1.07
N LYS A 61 -6.55 9.98 -1.12
CA LYS A 61 -7.47 11.00 -0.59
C LYS A 61 -8.32 11.67 -1.67
N ASN A 62 -8.18 11.25 -2.93
CA ASN A 62 -8.85 11.85 -4.09
C ASN A 62 -8.67 13.38 -4.16
N ILE A 63 -7.43 13.83 -3.98
CA ILE A 63 -7.06 15.26 -3.95
C ILE A 63 -7.21 15.83 -5.36
N PRO A 64 -7.85 16.99 -5.55
CA PRO A 64 -7.98 17.58 -6.87
C PRO A 64 -6.63 18.04 -7.42
N ASP A 65 -6.45 17.95 -8.76
CA ASP A 65 -5.21 18.31 -9.45
C ASP A 65 -4.64 19.68 -9.07
N LYS A 66 -5.51 20.65 -8.76
CA LYS A 66 -5.12 22.01 -8.38
C LYS A 66 -4.34 22.02 -7.06
N GLU A 67 -4.83 21.30 -6.05
CA GLU A 67 -4.17 21.20 -4.74
C GLU A 67 -2.87 20.37 -4.82
N VAL A 68 -2.85 19.35 -5.69
CA VAL A 68 -1.61 18.62 -6.00
C VAL A 68 -0.59 19.56 -6.66
N LYS A 69 -1.03 20.41 -7.59
CA LYS A 69 -0.16 21.39 -8.26
C LYS A 69 0.37 22.45 -7.29
N GLU A 70 -0.44 22.90 -6.34
CA GLU A 70 -0.01 23.81 -5.27
C GLU A 70 1.04 23.15 -4.37
N SER A 71 0.89 21.87 -4.05
CA SER A 71 1.90 21.09 -3.31
C SER A 71 3.23 20.94 -4.07
N LEU A 72 3.20 21.14 -5.39
CA LEU A 72 4.35 21.09 -6.29
C LEU A 72 4.80 22.49 -6.76
N ALA A 73 4.26 23.58 -6.19
CA ALA A 73 4.54 24.95 -6.64
C ALA A 73 6.02 25.35 -6.53
N GLU A 74 6.79 24.60 -5.76
CA GLU A 74 8.23 24.76 -5.61
C GLU A 74 9.07 24.22 -6.80
N LEU A 75 8.47 23.44 -7.71
CA LEU A 75 9.11 22.84 -8.89
C LEU A 75 8.85 23.65 -10.16
N ASP A 76 9.74 23.54 -11.15
CA ASP A 76 9.43 24.09 -12.47
C ASP A 76 8.15 23.48 -13.06
N SER A 77 7.46 24.27 -13.89
CA SER A 77 6.20 23.88 -14.56
C SER A 77 6.35 22.58 -15.36
N SER A 78 7.52 22.36 -15.99
CA SER A 78 7.79 21.15 -16.76
C SER A 78 7.78 19.88 -15.89
N TYR A 79 8.30 19.92 -14.66
CA TYR A 79 8.33 18.74 -13.79
C TYR A 79 6.99 18.53 -13.09
N SER A 80 6.34 19.61 -12.63
CA SER A 80 5.01 19.53 -12.02
C SER A 80 3.96 19.02 -13.00
N ASP A 81 3.98 19.46 -14.26
CA ASP A 81 3.08 18.96 -15.30
C ASP A 81 3.37 17.49 -15.67
N ALA A 82 4.65 17.06 -15.64
CA ALA A 82 5.02 15.66 -15.85
C ALA A 82 4.51 14.75 -14.72
N ILE A 83 4.58 15.20 -13.47
CA ILE A 83 4.03 14.47 -12.30
C ILE A 83 2.52 14.34 -12.44
N LEU A 84 1.81 15.43 -12.75
CA LEU A 84 0.35 15.42 -12.94
C LEU A 84 -0.06 14.53 -14.12
N SER A 85 0.68 14.58 -15.23
CA SER A 85 0.43 13.72 -16.40
C SER A 85 0.58 12.24 -16.03
N CYS A 86 1.65 11.88 -15.31
CA CYS A 86 1.89 10.52 -14.84
C CYS A 86 0.79 10.06 -13.86
N LEU A 87 0.41 10.92 -12.92
CA LEU A 87 -0.66 10.68 -11.95
C LEU A 87 -1.98 10.36 -12.65
N LYS A 88 -2.38 11.15 -13.65
CA LYS A 88 -3.61 10.93 -14.43
C LYS A 88 -3.55 9.64 -15.23
N ALA A 89 -2.45 9.40 -15.92
CA ALA A 89 -2.28 8.22 -16.77
C ALA A 89 -2.31 6.91 -15.97
N ARG A 90 -1.87 6.94 -14.71
CA ARG A 90 -1.71 5.75 -13.86
C ARG A 90 -2.63 5.76 -12.63
N HIS A 91 -3.61 6.66 -12.60
CA HIS A 91 -4.50 6.84 -11.46
C HIS A 91 -5.19 5.54 -11.03
N GLU A 92 -5.77 4.84 -12.00
CA GLU A 92 -6.52 3.61 -11.75
C GLU A 92 -5.63 2.48 -11.21
N GLU A 93 -4.40 2.37 -11.70
CA GLU A 93 -3.46 1.36 -11.25
C GLU A 93 -2.94 1.65 -9.83
N ILE A 94 -2.65 2.92 -9.51
CA ILE A 94 -2.29 3.33 -8.17
C ILE A 94 -3.46 3.06 -7.21
N ARG A 95 -4.69 3.38 -7.65
CA ARG A 95 -5.92 3.14 -6.88
C ARG A 95 -6.10 1.66 -6.59
N GLN A 96 -5.98 0.81 -7.61
CA GLN A 96 -6.08 -0.65 -7.45
C GLN A 96 -5.02 -1.18 -6.48
N SER A 97 -3.75 -0.76 -6.62
CA SER A 97 -2.70 -1.19 -5.70
C SER A 97 -2.94 -0.72 -4.26
N LEU A 98 -3.43 0.50 -4.06
CA LEU A 98 -3.81 1.00 -2.73
C LEU A 98 -4.97 0.19 -2.14
N VAL A 99 -5.96 -0.15 -2.95
CA VAL A 99 -7.11 -0.99 -2.52
C VAL A 99 -6.64 -2.40 -2.21
N GLU A 100 -5.84 -3.06 -3.04
CA GLU A 100 -5.30 -4.41 -2.80
C GLU A 100 -4.47 -4.48 -1.52
N ARG A 101 -3.64 -3.46 -1.26
CA ARG A 101 -2.86 -3.34 -0.02
C ARG A 101 -3.75 -3.13 1.21
N THR A 102 -4.89 -2.50 1.04
CA THR A 102 -5.91 -2.32 2.10
C THR A 102 -6.80 -3.57 2.23
N ASN A 103 -6.96 -4.34 1.15
CA ASN A 103 -7.75 -5.58 1.06
C ASN A 103 -6.99 -6.85 1.44
N ILE A 104 -5.78 -6.74 2.01
CA ILE A 104 -5.22 -7.85 2.79
C ILE A 104 -6.09 -8.00 4.06
N LYS A 105 -7.22 -8.72 3.90
CA LYS A 105 -8.02 -9.50 4.87
C LYS A 105 -9.53 -9.52 4.57
N VAL A 106 -9.96 -9.85 3.35
CA VAL A 106 -11.18 -10.70 3.17
C VAL A 106 -11.00 -11.51 1.89
N CYS A 107 -10.73 -12.80 2.02
CA CYS A 107 -10.76 -13.72 0.89
C CYS A 107 -12.23 -13.91 0.45
N HIS A 108 -12.66 -13.20 -0.58
CA HIS A 108 -13.91 -13.51 -1.28
C HIS A 108 -13.70 -14.71 -2.20
N HIS A 109 -13.88 -15.93 -1.67
CA HIS A 109 -14.17 -17.08 -2.51
C HIS A 109 -15.66 -17.08 -2.88
N PRO A 110 -16.04 -17.52 -4.09
CA PRO A 110 -17.41 -17.48 -4.58
C PRO A 110 -18.32 -18.29 -3.66
N LEU A 111 -19.33 -17.62 -3.10
CA LEU A 111 -20.47 -18.25 -2.46
C LEU A 111 -21.24 -19.02 -3.54
N ALA A 112 -20.91 -20.30 -3.71
CA ALA A 112 -21.79 -21.22 -4.41
C ALA A 112 -23.03 -21.43 -3.53
N LEU A 113 -24.05 -20.61 -3.77
CA LEU A 113 -25.42 -20.90 -3.37
C LEU A 113 -25.85 -22.17 -4.11
N SER A 114 -25.72 -23.31 -3.47
CA SER A 114 -26.43 -24.51 -3.86
C SER A 114 -26.78 -25.30 -2.62
N SER A 115 -28.01 -25.11 -2.15
CA SER A 115 -28.81 -26.27 -1.76
C SER A 115 -30.28 -25.90 -1.88
N ASP A 116 -30.82 -26.11 -3.08
CA ASP A 116 -32.25 -26.29 -3.24
C ASP A 116 -32.66 -27.55 -2.45
N LYS A 117 -33.57 -27.35 -1.49
CA LYS A 117 -34.17 -28.34 -0.57
C LYS A 117 -33.20 -28.94 0.45
N ILE A 118 -33.45 -28.64 1.73
CA ILE A 118 -33.83 -29.64 2.76
C ILE A 118 -34.02 -28.88 4.09
N SER A 119 -35.27 -28.84 4.53
CA SER A 119 -35.69 -28.50 5.88
C SER A 119 -35.08 -29.50 6.86
N THR A 120 -34.05 -29.14 7.63
CA THR A 120 -33.72 -29.71 8.96
C THR A 120 -32.46 -29.04 9.50
N LEU A 121 -32.60 -28.31 10.62
CA LEU A 121 -31.56 -27.99 11.62
C LEU A 121 -30.10 -28.21 11.19
N GLN A 122 -29.51 -27.26 10.46
CA GLN A 122 -28.06 -27.22 10.27
C GLN A 122 -27.57 -25.80 10.49
N THR A 123 -26.83 -25.61 11.59
CA THR A 123 -26.07 -24.38 11.83
C THR A 123 -25.12 -24.18 10.64
N PRO A 124 -25.14 -23.02 9.96
CA PRO A 124 -24.25 -22.80 8.82
C PRO A 124 -22.79 -22.81 9.29
N LEU A 125 -21.99 -23.71 8.71
CA LEU A 125 -20.56 -23.85 8.97
C LEU A 125 -19.78 -23.11 7.87
N LEU A 126 -18.82 -22.28 8.28
CA LEU A 126 -17.95 -21.48 7.43
C LEU A 126 -16.60 -22.20 7.26
N ASN A 127 -16.05 -22.25 6.05
CA ASN A 127 -14.70 -22.77 5.83
C ASN A 127 -13.73 -21.60 5.52
N LEU A 128 -12.77 -21.36 6.42
CA LEU A 128 -11.73 -20.35 6.34
C LEU A 128 -10.42 -20.99 5.84
N SER A 129 -9.89 -20.54 4.71
CA SER A 129 -8.57 -20.98 4.21
C SER A 129 -7.51 -19.89 4.40
N LEU A 130 -6.38 -20.26 4.99
CA LEU A 130 -5.26 -19.40 5.35
C LEU A 130 -3.96 -19.94 4.76
N ASP A 131 -3.25 -19.12 4.01
CA ASP A 131 -1.92 -19.47 3.49
C ASP A 131 -0.84 -19.01 4.47
N ILE A 132 -0.25 -19.95 5.19
CA ILE A 132 0.80 -19.68 6.18
C ILE A 132 2.17 -19.85 5.51
N ARG A 133 3.00 -18.81 5.56
CA ARG A 133 4.38 -18.89 5.07
C ARG A 133 5.33 -19.22 6.22
N GLU A 134 5.91 -20.41 6.19
CA GLU A 134 6.89 -20.86 7.18
C GLU A 134 8.16 -21.35 6.45
N GLY A 135 9.32 -20.80 6.82
CA GLY A 135 10.61 -21.20 6.23
C GLY A 135 10.75 -20.97 4.72
N GLY A 136 9.91 -20.13 4.11
CA GLY A 136 9.92 -19.86 2.66
C GLY A 136 8.94 -20.72 1.85
N ALA A 137 8.32 -21.74 2.45
CA ALA A 137 7.24 -22.50 1.84
C ALA A 137 5.87 -21.94 2.29
N VAL A 138 4.91 -21.89 1.37
CA VAL A 138 3.52 -21.50 1.66
C VAL A 138 2.69 -22.76 1.87
N ARG A 139 2.07 -22.88 3.03
CA ARG A 139 1.20 -23.98 3.41
C ARG A 139 -0.25 -23.48 3.55
N PRO A 140 -1.20 -23.97 2.74
CA PRO A 140 -2.61 -23.69 2.93
C PRO A 140 -3.14 -24.45 4.15
N VAL A 141 -3.94 -23.79 4.97
CA VAL A 141 -4.64 -24.34 6.13
C VAL A 141 -6.11 -23.97 6.03
N SER A 142 -6.98 -24.96 5.88
CA SER A 142 -8.44 -24.76 5.86
C SER A 142 -9.04 -25.17 7.21
N ILE A 143 -9.90 -24.31 7.77
CA ILE A 143 -10.52 -24.44 9.09
C ILE A 143 -12.02 -24.25 8.93
N GLU A 144 -12.80 -25.23 9.34
CA GLU A 144 -14.26 -25.12 9.42
C GLU A 144 -14.68 -24.57 10.79
N MET A 145 -15.57 -23.57 10.82
CA MET A 145 -15.99 -22.88 12.04
C MET A 145 -17.44 -22.43 11.97
N ASN A 146 -18.13 -22.42 13.11
CA ASN A 146 -19.48 -21.86 13.23
C ASN A 146 -19.43 -20.33 13.46
N ARG A 147 -20.62 -19.71 13.60
CA ARG A 147 -20.76 -18.25 13.82
C ARG A 147 -20.05 -17.79 15.09
N GLU A 148 -20.20 -18.54 16.17
CA GLU A 148 -19.69 -18.19 17.50
C GLU A 148 -18.16 -18.27 17.51
N GLU A 149 -17.59 -19.29 16.89
CA GLU A 149 -16.14 -19.48 16.72
C GLU A 149 -15.52 -18.41 15.84
N LEU A 150 -16.18 -18.03 14.73
CA LEU A 150 -15.74 -16.92 13.89
C LEU A 150 -15.73 -15.60 14.70
N GLN A 151 -16.79 -15.33 15.45
CA GLN A 151 -16.89 -14.11 16.25
C GLN A 151 -15.78 -14.05 17.31
N SER A 152 -15.48 -15.18 17.95
CA SER A 152 -14.37 -15.30 18.90
C SER A 152 -13.02 -15.05 18.23
N LEU A 153 -12.78 -15.65 17.07
CA LEU A 153 -11.54 -15.45 16.29
C LEU A 153 -11.34 -13.98 15.91
N VAL A 154 -12.40 -13.31 15.44
CA VAL A 154 -12.37 -11.87 15.11
C VAL A 154 -12.00 -11.06 16.35
N SER A 155 -12.67 -11.28 17.48
CA SER A 155 -12.38 -10.54 18.71
C SER A 155 -10.97 -10.80 19.26
N SER A 156 -10.44 -12.02 19.13
CA SER A 156 -9.05 -12.32 19.49
C SER A 156 -8.04 -11.60 18.58
N LEU A 157 -8.30 -11.56 17.27
CA LEU A 157 -7.43 -10.84 16.32
C LEU A 157 -7.47 -9.32 16.53
N GLU A 158 -8.64 -8.75 16.81
CA GLU A 158 -8.79 -7.34 17.15
C GLU A 158 -8.07 -6.99 18.46
N GLY A 159 -8.20 -7.83 19.48
CA GLY A 159 -7.50 -7.67 20.76
C GLY A 159 -5.97 -7.71 20.58
N ALA A 160 -5.45 -8.66 19.80
CA ALA A 160 -4.03 -8.75 19.50
C ALA A 160 -3.52 -7.52 18.72
N ASN A 161 -4.31 -7.02 17.77
CA ASN A 161 -3.96 -5.81 17.01
C ASN A 161 -3.91 -4.57 17.92
N LYS A 162 -4.83 -4.47 18.88
CA LYS A 162 -4.85 -3.37 19.86
C LYS A 162 -3.59 -3.37 20.72
N VAL A 163 -3.17 -4.54 21.23
CA VAL A 163 -1.96 -4.68 22.05
C VAL A 163 -0.70 -4.34 21.24
N TRP A 164 -0.61 -4.79 19.98
CA TRP A 164 0.52 -4.46 19.09
C TRP A 164 0.66 -2.95 18.87
N CYS A 165 -0.45 -2.25 18.60
CA CYS A 165 -0.46 -0.80 18.46
C CYS A 165 -0.02 -0.08 19.75
N THR A 166 -0.51 -0.52 20.91
CA THR A 166 -0.13 0.09 22.21
C THR A 166 1.34 -0.16 22.57
N VAL A 167 1.90 -1.34 22.28
CA VAL A 167 3.32 -1.63 22.50
C VAL A 167 4.23 -0.79 21.59
N MET A 168 3.82 -0.56 20.33
CA MET A 168 4.51 0.33 19.40
C MET A 168 4.48 1.81 19.85
N GLU A 169 3.39 2.26 20.47
CA GLU A 169 3.27 3.62 20.99
C GLU A 169 4.12 3.83 22.26
N SER A 170 4.10 2.88 23.19
CA SER A 170 4.88 2.96 24.44
C SER A 170 6.40 2.85 24.23
N GLY A 171 6.83 2.12 23.20
CA GLY A 171 8.24 2.09 22.76
C GLY A 171 8.74 3.41 22.17
N ARG A 172 7.84 4.29 21.71
CA ARG A 172 8.19 5.60 21.13
C ARG A 172 8.37 6.69 22.21
N GLU A 173 7.66 6.61 23.33
CA GLU A 173 7.80 7.54 24.47
C GLU A 173 9.05 7.27 25.32
N SER A 174 9.51 6.01 25.39
CA SER A 174 10.72 5.64 26.13
C SER A 174 12.02 6.15 25.48
N ASN A 175 11.99 6.47 24.18
CA ASN A 175 13.17 6.92 23.42
C ASN A 175 13.34 8.45 23.39
N THR A 176 12.40 9.20 23.98
CA THR A 176 12.46 10.67 24.12
C THR A 176 12.91 11.14 25.50
N MET A 177 13.05 10.25 26.49
CA MET A 177 13.50 10.60 27.85
C MET A 177 15.01 10.31 28.10
N ASN A 178 15.74 9.83 27.08
CA ASN A 178 17.18 9.56 27.16
C ASN A 178 17.98 10.40 26.16
N LYS A 179 17.69 11.70 26.11
CA LYS A 179 18.53 12.70 25.45
C LYS A 179 18.60 13.99 26.24
#